data_AF-A0AAN6EFX2-F1
#
_entry.id   AF-A0AAN6EFX2-F1
#
_cell.length_a   1.000
_cell.length_b   1.000
_cell.length_c   1.000
_cell.angle_alpha   90.00
_cell.angle_beta   90.00
_cell.angle_gamma   90.00
#
_symmetry.space_group_name_H-M   'P 1'
#
loop_
_entity.id
_entity.type
_entity.pdbx_description
1 polymer ?
#
loop_
_entity_poly.entity_id
_entity_poly.type
_entity_poly.pdbx_seq_one_letter_code
_entity_poly.pdbx_strand_id
1 'polypeptide(L)'
;MTKRFEISQESMEQALAADDARLQKKIEQSIRVTQLADQSYNEEHGRCDWDSVVRDMDIPLVECLQLFDASLSTVSARSLPNVTNWAADDLSTLKSFVTEQFGAVTADDWLLVGVYMNVEQKDCFMAHSMCSFPQMSAVLHEAITQHRNANMEWKDIFEKYPIFSRIGGLRNAYYQFKEFDDSKPKAIHIEWTDADTCRIQELVQTYYKPGNKREVLIQAQKAFPDISQESILGKIKQITSKVPGITSDDIDRVKKLVYAYGKDWARIGQEINDTPRRAERIWTQHREQQKAPQTWSEDELNTLRRCIHDGVEMAEASRLIGTKTRDACNAKMLLLKST
;
A
#
# COMPACT_ATOMS: atom_id res chain seq x y z
N MET A 1 -43.22 3.38 -39.26
CA MET A 1 -42.63 2.52 -40.31
C MET A 1 -41.26 2.06 -39.85
N THR A 2 -41.15 0.84 -39.36
CA THR A 2 -39.89 0.26 -38.88
C THR A 2 -39.28 -0.51 -40.04
N LYS A 3 -38.24 0.02 -40.68
CA LYS A 3 -37.49 -0.71 -41.72
C LYS A 3 -36.73 -1.85 -41.05
N ARG A 4 -37.15 -3.10 -41.29
CA ARG A 4 -36.32 -4.28 -41.03
C ARG A 4 -35.25 -4.32 -42.12
N PHE A 5 -33.99 -4.17 -41.73
CA PHE A 5 -32.86 -4.51 -42.59
C PHE A 5 -32.73 -6.03 -42.58
N GLU A 6 -33.19 -6.68 -43.65
CA GLU A 6 -32.87 -8.09 -43.90
C GLU A 6 -31.45 -8.14 -44.46
N ILE A 7 -30.49 -8.51 -43.60
CA ILE A 7 -29.13 -8.86 -44.02
C ILE A 7 -29.24 -10.23 -44.69
N SER A 8 -28.82 -10.35 -45.95
CA SER A 8 -28.84 -11.64 -46.65
C SER A 8 -27.83 -12.60 -46.00
N GLN A 9 -28.15 -13.91 -46.00
CA GLN A 9 -27.24 -14.93 -45.50
C GLN A 9 -25.84 -14.85 -46.16
N GLU A 10 -25.80 -14.53 -47.45
CA GLU A 10 -24.58 -14.33 -48.21
C GLU A 10 -23.76 -13.11 -47.73
N SER A 11 -24.42 -12.03 -47.33
CA SER A 11 -23.73 -10.87 -46.72
C SER A 11 -23.17 -11.18 -45.34
N MET A 12 -23.84 -12.04 -44.58
CA MET A 12 -23.37 -12.49 -43.26
C MET A 12 -22.17 -13.43 -43.39
N GLU A 13 -22.19 -14.36 -44.35
CA GLU A 13 -21.07 -15.26 -44.65
C GLU A 13 -19.83 -14.50 -45.16
N GLN A 14 -20.01 -13.49 -46.01
CA GLN A 14 -18.91 -12.62 -46.44
C GLN A 14 -18.31 -11.80 -45.29
N ALA A 15 -19.15 -11.29 -44.38
CA ALA A 15 -18.68 -10.55 -43.21
C ALA A 15 -17.87 -11.44 -42.25
N LEU A 16 -18.31 -12.68 -42.03
CA LEU A 16 -17.58 -13.67 -41.22
C LEU A 16 -16.23 -14.03 -41.85
N ALA A 17 -16.20 -14.35 -43.15
CA ALA A 17 -14.95 -14.68 -43.84
C ALA A 17 -13.94 -13.51 -43.84
N ALA A 18 -14.42 -12.27 -43.95
CA ALA A 18 -13.57 -11.09 -43.86
C ALA A 18 -13.01 -10.87 -42.44
N ASP A 19 -13.80 -11.18 -41.40
CA ASP A 19 -13.34 -11.09 -40.01
C ASP A 19 -12.32 -12.18 -39.69
N ASP A 20 -12.54 -13.41 -40.15
CA ASP A 20 -11.61 -14.54 -40.01
C ASP A 20 -10.27 -14.23 -40.71
N ALA A 21 -10.30 -13.70 -41.93
CA ALA A 21 -9.09 -13.32 -42.66
C ALA A 21 -8.32 -12.19 -41.94
N ARG A 22 -9.05 -11.22 -41.34
CA ARG A 22 -8.45 -10.15 -40.56
C ARG A 22 -7.81 -10.66 -39.27
N LEU A 23 -8.47 -11.59 -38.58
CA LEU A 23 -7.95 -12.23 -37.37
C LEU A 23 -6.69 -13.04 -37.68
N GLN A 24 -6.72 -13.84 -38.74
CA GLN A 24 -5.58 -14.65 -39.18
C GLN A 24 -4.36 -13.77 -39.50
N LYS A 25 -4.57 -12.67 -40.22
CA LYS A 25 -3.50 -11.70 -40.51
C LYS A 25 -2.90 -11.11 -39.23
N LYS A 26 -3.73 -10.77 -38.24
CA LYS A 26 -3.27 -10.21 -36.96
C LYS A 26 -2.45 -11.23 -36.17
N ILE A 27 -2.86 -12.50 -36.17
CA ILE A 27 -2.11 -13.59 -35.54
C ILE A 27 -0.74 -13.76 -36.21
N GLU A 28 -0.69 -13.77 -37.54
CA GLU A 28 0.58 -13.89 -38.28
C GLU A 28 1.52 -12.71 -38.00
N GLN A 29 0.98 -11.49 -37.92
CA GLN A 29 1.76 -10.32 -37.52
C GLN A 29 2.29 -10.44 -36.09
N SER A 30 1.46 -10.88 -35.15
CA SER A 30 1.86 -11.08 -33.75
C SER A 30 2.99 -12.09 -33.60
N ILE A 31 2.88 -13.24 -34.29
CA ILE A 31 3.94 -14.25 -34.33
C ILE A 31 5.24 -13.65 -34.88
N ARG A 32 5.17 -12.91 -35.99
CA ARG A 32 6.34 -12.33 -36.63
C ARG A 32 7.02 -11.27 -35.76
N VAL A 33 6.26 -10.37 -35.15
CA VAL A 33 6.78 -9.36 -34.19
C VAL A 33 7.50 -10.06 -33.05
N THR A 34 6.89 -11.09 -32.48
CA THR A 34 7.46 -11.81 -31.34
C THR A 34 8.77 -12.51 -31.70
N GLN A 35 8.84 -13.17 -32.87
CA GLN A 35 10.05 -13.80 -33.36
C GLN A 35 11.20 -12.80 -33.61
N LEU A 36 10.89 -11.64 -34.20
CA LEU A 36 11.88 -10.58 -34.42
C LEU A 36 12.36 -9.98 -33.09
N ALA A 37 11.44 -9.76 -32.14
CA ALA A 37 11.77 -9.26 -30.81
C ALA A 37 12.76 -10.20 -30.10
N ASP A 38 12.49 -11.51 -30.10
CA ASP A 38 13.38 -12.53 -29.52
C ASP A 38 14.76 -12.54 -30.20
N GLN A 39 14.81 -12.44 -31.53
CA GLN A 39 16.08 -12.40 -32.28
C GLN A 39 16.89 -11.12 -32.02
N SER A 40 16.20 -10.03 -31.70
CA SER A 40 16.78 -8.72 -31.39
C SER A 40 17.11 -8.53 -29.90
N TYR A 41 16.91 -9.56 -29.08
CA TYR A 41 17.14 -9.45 -27.65
C TYR A 41 18.62 -9.23 -27.33
N ASN A 42 18.91 -8.14 -26.63
CA ASN A 42 20.24 -7.82 -26.17
C ASN A 42 20.41 -8.27 -24.71
N GLU A 43 21.23 -9.29 -24.49
CA GLU A 43 21.50 -9.83 -23.14
C GLU A 43 22.19 -8.83 -22.21
N GLU A 44 23.05 -7.96 -22.74
CA GLU A 44 23.80 -6.95 -21.95
C GLU A 44 22.86 -5.90 -21.35
N HIS A 45 21.88 -5.43 -22.13
CA HIS A 45 20.87 -4.46 -21.67
C HIS A 45 19.60 -5.13 -21.11
N GLY A 46 19.43 -6.42 -21.35
CA GLY A 46 18.28 -7.21 -20.91
C GLY A 46 16.95 -6.77 -21.54
N ARG A 47 16.97 -6.26 -22.78
CA ARG A 47 15.79 -5.79 -23.54
C ARG A 47 15.95 -6.02 -25.04
N CYS A 48 14.84 -6.01 -25.76
CA CYS A 48 14.81 -6.13 -27.22
C CYS A 48 15.19 -4.81 -27.91
N ASP A 49 15.86 -4.90 -29.06
CA ASP A 49 16.09 -3.76 -29.95
C ASP A 49 14.84 -3.49 -30.79
N TRP A 50 13.90 -2.78 -30.18
CA TRP A 50 12.61 -2.44 -30.80
C TRP A 50 12.73 -1.55 -32.04
N ASP A 51 13.81 -0.77 -32.18
CA ASP A 51 14.02 0.06 -33.37
C ASP A 51 14.32 -0.80 -34.60
N SER A 52 15.02 -1.92 -34.42
CA SER A 52 15.22 -2.92 -35.47
C SER A 52 13.91 -3.65 -35.80
N VAL A 53 13.11 -4.04 -34.79
CA VAL A 53 11.81 -4.70 -35.01
C VAL A 53 10.84 -3.79 -35.78
N VAL A 54 10.76 -2.51 -35.42
CA VAL A 54 9.93 -1.50 -36.12
C VAL A 54 10.30 -1.39 -37.59
N ARG A 55 11.61 -1.38 -37.90
CA ARG A 55 12.12 -1.29 -39.27
C ARG A 55 11.78 -2.53 -40.10
N ASP A 56 11.89 -3.71 -39.51
CA ASP A 56 11.64 -4.98 -40.20
C ASP A 56 10.15 -5.27 -40.40
N MET A 57 9.30 -4.74 -39.52
CA MET A 57 7.85 -4.85 -39.60
C MET A 57 7.20 -3.73 -40.43
N ASP A 58 7.89 -2.60 -40.59
CA ASP A 58 7.41 -1.39 -41.27
C ASP A 58 6.09 -0.85 -40.67
N ILE A 59 5.99 -0.87 -39.33
CA ILE A 59 4.85 -0.34 -38.56
C ILE A 59 5.32 0.42 -37.32
N PRO A 60 4.50 1.32 -36.73
CA PRO A 60 4.90 2.11 -35.56
C PRO A 60 5.25 1.26 -34.32
N LEU A 61 6.17 1.78 -33.50
CA LEU A 61 6.64 1.12 -32.26
C LEU A 61 5.51 0.64 -31.36
N VAL A 62 4.54 1.52 -31.06
CA VAL A 62 3.41 1.18 -30.18
C VAL A 62 2.58 0.03 -30.76
N GLU A 63 2.44 -0.04 -32.08
CA GLU A 63 1.72 -1.12 -32.75
C GLU A 63 2.50 -2.45 -32.68
N CYS A 64 3.83 -2.42 -32.85
CA CYS A 64 4.69 -3.57 -32.59
C CYS A 64 4.51 -4.07 -31.15
N LEU A 65 4.57 -3.19 -30.15
CA LEU A 65 4.43 -3.56 -28.74
C LEU A 65 3.05 -4.16 -28.44
N GLN A 66 1.98 -3.69 -29.09
CA GLN A 66 0.62 -4.24 -28.96
C GLN A 66 0.46 -5.60 -29.63
N LEU A 67 1.24 -5.88 -30.67
CA LEU A 67 1.24 -7.16 -31.38
C LEU A 67 2.14 -8.21 -30.71
N PHE A 68 3.10 -7.80 -29.88
CA PHE A 68 3.96 -8.72 -29.16
C PHE A 68 3.15 -9.64 -28.23
N ASP A 69 3.41 -10.95 -28.32
CA ASP A 69 2.77 -11.95 -27.48
C ASP A 69 3.81 -12.62 -26.56
N ALA A 70 3.81 -12.22 -25.29
CA ALA A 70 4.70 -12.76 -24.27
C ALA A 70 4.53 -14.28 -24.05
N SER A 71 3.38 -14.86 -24.43
CA SER A 71 3.17 -16.31 -24.33
C SER A 71 3.90 -17.11 -25.41
N LEU A 72 4.26 -16.44 -26.52
CA LEU A 72 5.00 -17.01 -27.64
C LEU A 72 6.50 -16.71 -27.57
N SER A 73 6.90 -15.73 -26.75
CA SER A 73 8.30 -15.32 -26.61
C SER A 73 9.10 -16.33 -25.78
N THR A 74 10.35 -16.55 -26.18
CA THR A 74 11.34 -17.31 -25.41
C THR A 74 12.05 -16.45 -24.35
N VAL A 75 11.91 -15.13 -24.43
CA VAL A 75 12.49 -14.16 -23.51
C VAL A 75 11.45 -13.80 -22.45
N SER A 76 11.77 -14.13 -21.19
CA SER A 76 10.92 -13.75 -20.07
C SER A 76 11.21 -12.33 -19.60
N ALA A 77 10.14 -11.60 -19.25
CA ALA A 77 10.24 -10.32 -18.58
C ALA A 77 10.99 -10.46 -17.24
N ARG A 78 11.88 -9.52 -16.96
CA ARG A 78 12.66 -9.49 -15.72
C ARG A 78 11.85 -8.83 -14.59
N SER A 79 12.14 -9.19 -13.35
CA SER A 79 11.65 -8.43 -12.18
C SER A 79 12.78 -7.61 -11.57
N LEU A 80 12.53 -6.31 -11.42
CA LEU A 80 13.44 -5.31 -10.83
C LEU A 80 12.67 -4.50 -9.77
N PRO A 81 12.27 -5.13 -8.64
CA PRO A 81 11.33 -4.53 -7.69
C PRO A 81 11.94 -3.38 -6.89
N ASN A 82 13.27 -3.33 -6.78
CA ASN A 82 13.98 -2.26 -6.08
C ASN A 82 14.61 -1.32 -7.11
N VAL A 83 14.40 -0.01 -6.96
CA VAL A 83 14.99 1.01 -7.85
C VAL A 83 16.53 0.93 -7.89
N THR A 84 17.16 0.50 -6.81
CA THR A 84 18.62 0.29 -6.74
C THR A 84 19.13 -0.80 -7.68
N ASN A 85 18.25 -1.67 -8.18
CA ASN A 85 18.60 -2.71 -9.15
C ASN A 85 18.59 -2.21 -10.59
N TRP A 86 18.09 -0.99 -10.83
CA TRP A 86 18.01 -0.42 -12.17
C TRP A 86 19.31 0.27 -12.53
N ALA A 87 19.84 -0.02 -13.72
CA ALA A 87 20.94 0.76 -14.27
C ALA A 87 20.47 2.19 -14.58
N ALA A 88 21.38 3.17 -14.49
CA ALA A 88 21.05 4.57 -14.79
C ALA A 88 20.51 4.74 -16.22
N ASP A 89 21.08 4.01 -17.18
CA ASP A 89 20.66 4.02 -18.57
C ASP A 89 19.25 3.43 -18.77
N ASP A 90 18.87 2.42 -17.97
CA ASP A 90 17.51 1.85 -18.01
C ASP A 90 16.48 2.85 -17.49
N LEU A 91 16.80 3.57 -16.41
CA LEU A 91 15.93 4.61 -15.87
C LEU A 91 15.75 5.78 -16.85
N SER A 92 16.84 6.17 -17.53
CA SER A 92 16.81 7.19 -18.58
C SER A 92 15.93 6.74 -19.75
N THR A 93 16.15 5.52 -20.23
CA THR A 93 15.38 4.91 -21.33
C THR A 93 13.90 4.82 -20.99
N LEU A 94 13.56 4.32 -19.79
CA LEU A 94 12.19 4.25 -19.28
C LEU A 94 11.52 5.63 -19.28
N LYS A 95 12.21 6.64 -18.76
CA LYS A 95 11.67 8.00 -18.65
C LYS A 95 11.44 8.64 -20.02
N SER A 96 12.42 8.52 -20.93
CA SER A 96 12.31 9.04 -22.29
C SER A 96 11.17 8.37 -23.04
N PHE A 97 11.11 7.04 -23.02
CA PHE A 97 10.04 6.28 -23.66
C PHE A 97 8.65 6.69 -23.15
N VAL A 98 8.48 6.78 -21.82
CA VAL A 98 7.20 7.19 -21.24
C VAL A 98 6.82 8.61 -21.66
N THR A 99 7.77 9.54 -21.64
CA THR A 99 7.53 10.96 -21.98
C THR A 99 7.24 11.16 -23.47
N GLU A 100 7.90 10.39 -24.34
CA GLU A 100 7.77 10.52 -25.79
C GLU A 100 6.50 9.87 -26.33
N GLN A 101 6.13 8.71 -25.80
CA GLN A 101 5.00 7.92 -26.34
C GLN A 101 3.67 8.26 -25.65
N PHE A 102 3.69 8.72 -24.40
CA PHE A 102 2.48 8.89 -23.61
C PHE A 102 2.40 10.28 -22.97
N GLY A 103 1.34 11.02 -23.28
CA GLY A 103 1.06 12.30 -22.59
C GLY A 103 0.52 12.10 -21.18
N ALA A 104 -0.50 11.25 -21.04
CA ALA A 104 -1.06 10.84 -19.76
C ALA A 104 -1.14 9.31 -19.72
N VAL A 105 -0.24 8.70 -18.95
CA VAL A 105 -0.04 7.24 -18.93
C VAL A 105 -1.23 6.54 -18.28
N THR A 106 -1.82 5.58 -18.98
CA THR A 106 -2.90 4.69 -18.53
C THR A 106 -2.37 3.35 -18.02
N ALA A 107 -3.25 2.49 -17.50
CA ALA A 107 -2.86 1.15 -17.07
C ALA A 107 -2.36 0.28 -18.24
N ASP A 108 -2.99 0.40 -19.41
CA ASP A 108 -2.63 -0.36 -20.61
C ASP A 108 -1.28 0.11 -21.17
N ASP A 109 -0.98 1.41 -21.08
CA ASP A 109 0.32 1.94 -21.49
C ASP A 109 1.46 1.33 -20.66
N TRP A 110 1.24 1.09 -19.37
CA TRP A 110 2.25 0.44 -18.52
C TRP A 110 2.54 -1.01 -18.95
N LEU A 111 1.57 -1.73 -19.53
CA LEU A 111 1.85 -3.05 -20.11
C LEU A 111 2.83 -2.92 -21.27
N LEU A 112 2.62 -1.94 -22.16
CA LEU A 112 3.51 -1.67 -23.29
C LEU A 112 4.89 -1.21 -22.83
N VAL A 113 4.97 -0.40 -21.77
CA VAL A 113 6.25 -0.01 -21.13
C VAL A 113 6.99 -1.24 -20.60
N GLY A 114 6.27 -2.18 -19.97
CA GLY A 114 6.86 -3.43 -19.49
C GLY A 114 7.44 -4.28 -20.62
N VAL A 115 6.71 -4.40 -21.74
CA VAL A 115 7.19 -5.07 -22.96
C VAL A 115 8.41 -4.36 -23.53
N TYR A 116 8.37 -3.03 -23.64
CA TYR A 116 9.47 -2.23 -24.18
C TYR A 116 10.76 -2.40 -23.37
N MET A 117 10.65 -2.35 -22.04
CA MET A 117 11.79 -2.50 -21.12
C MET A 117 12.20 -3.96 -20.87
N ASN A 118 11.38 -4.93 -21.32
CA ASN A 118 11.45 -6.34 -20.90
C ASN A 118 11.51 -6.51 -19.37
N VAL A 119 10.65 -5.77 -18.66
CA VAL A 119 10.55 -5.75 -17.20
C VAL A 119 9.09 -5.80 -16.79
N GLU A 120 8.76 -6.42 -15.65
CA GLU A 120 7.40 -6.46 -15.13
C GLU A 120 6.77 -5.06 -15.04
N GLN A 121 5.51 -4.94 -15.48
CA GLN A 121 4.75 -3.69 -15.51
C GLN A 121 4.80 -2.93 -14.17
N LYS A 122 4.60 -3.63 -13.05
CA LYS A 122 4.57 -3.05 -11.71
C LYS A 122 5.92 -2.41 -11.34
N ASP A 123 7.03 -3.02 -11.79
CA ASP A 123 8.37 -2.57 -11.47
C ASP A 123 8.71 -1.31 -12.29
N CYS A 124 8.30 -1.27 -13.57
CA CYS A 124 8.39 -0.07 -14.41
C CYS A 124 7.60 1.10 -13.83
N PHE A 125 6.35 0.87 -13.40
CA PHE A 125 5.52 1.90 -12.76
C PHE A 125 6.19 2.46 -11.51
N MET A 126 6.71 1.58 -10.65
CA MET A 126 7.39 1.97 -9.42
C MET A 126 8.67 2.76 -9.71
N ALA A 127 9.53 2.27 -10.61
CA ALA A 127 10.77 2.94 -10.98
C ALA A 127 10.50 4.33 -11.59
N HIS A 128 9.59 4.44 -12.55
CA HIS A 128 9.23 5.72 -13.15
C HIS A 128 8.63 6.69 -12.12
N SER A 129 7.75 6.21 -11.24
CA SER A 129 7.18 7.03 -10.17
C SER A 129 8.28 7.59 -9.25
N MET A 130 9.27 6.76 -8.92
CA MET A 130 10.41 7.17 -8.09
C MET A 130 11.32 8.18 -8.79
N CYS A 131 11.58 8.02 -10.09
CA CYS A 131 12.37 8.95 -10.90
C CYS A 131 11.63 10.25 -11.25
N SER A 132 10.31 10.26 -11.15
CA SER A 132 9.45 11.42 -11.40
C SER A 132 9.29 12.31 -10.17
N PHE A 133 9.77 11.89 -8.99
CA PHE A 133 9.83 12.78 -7.84
C PHE A 133 10.95 13.82 -8.06
N PRO A 134 10.69 15.10 -7.77
CA PRO A 134 11.74 16.10 -7.71
C PRO A 134 12.90 15.60 -6.85
N GLN A 135 14.12 15.62 -7.39
CA GLN A 135 15.29 15.28 -6.59
C GLN A 135 15.39 16.26 -5.42
N MET A 136 15.50 15.70 -4.21
CA MET A 136 15.72 16.47 -3.01
C MET A 136 17.14 17.03 -3.07
N SER A 137 17.29 18.36 -3.16
CA SER A 137 18.61 19.00 -3.03
C SER A 137 18.98 19.19 -1.57
N ALA A 138 20.27 19.34 -1.26
CA ALA A 138 20.74 19.63 0.11
C ALA A 138 20.08 20.89 0.69
N VAL A 139 19.94 21.94 -0.13
CA VAL A 139 19.30 23.20 0.25
C VAL A 139 17.83 22.99 0.59
N LEU A 140 17.11 22.25 -0.24
CA LEU A 140 15.70 21.95 -0.03
C LEU A 140 15.49 21.04 1.18
N HIS A 141 16.35 20.04 1.36
CA HIS A 141 16.34 19.16 2.52
C HIS A 141 16.55 19.94 3.82
N GLU A 142 17.51 20.86 3.85
CA GLU A 142 17.77 21.71 5.01
C GLU A 142 16.57 22.61 5.32
N ALA A 143 15.97 23.24 4.31
CA ALA A 143 14.78 24.07 4.47
C ALA A 143 13.58 23.28 5.02
N ILE A 144 13.35 22.06 4.51
CA ILE A 144 12.32 21.16 5.04
C ILE A 144 12.66 20.71 6.47
N THR A 145 13.93 20.42 6.76
CA THR A 145 14.41 20.03 8.11
C THR A 145 14.11 21.14 9.12
N GLN A 146 14.37 22.40 8.78
CA GLN A 146 14.06 23.54 9.63
C GLN A 146 12.55 23.64 9.94
N HIS A 147 11.69 23.44 8.95
CA HIS A 147 10.24 23.39 9.19
C HIS A 147 9.83 22.22 10.06
N ARG A 148 10.44 21.04 9.89
CA ARG A 148 10.19 19.86 10.72
C ARG A 148 10.63 20.06 12.16
N ASN A 149 11.78 20.70 12.38
CA ASN A 149 12.30 21.05 13.71
C ASN A 149 11.41 22.09 14.41
N ALA A 150 10.74 22.95 13.63
CA ALA A 150 9.70 23.85 14.12
C ALA A 150 8.32 23.16 14.31
N ASN A 151 8.26 21.82 14.29
CA ASN A 151 7.06 21.00 14.45
C ASN A 151 5.96 21.18 13.39
N MET A 152 6.30 21.66 12.20
CA MET A 152 5.33 21.83 11.10
C MET A 152 4.87 20.48 10.53
N GLU A 153 3.57 20.31 10.26
CA GLU A 153 3.03 19.10 9.67
C GLU A 153 3.42 18.97 8.18
N TRP A 154 3.50 17.74 7.67
CA TRP A 154 3.87 17.48 6.27
C TRP A 154 2.93 18.14 5.27
N LYS A 155 1.66 18.32 5.61
CA LYS A 155 0.67 18.99 4.76
C LYS A 155 1.02 20.48 4.57
N ASP A 156 1.44 21.16 5.63
CA ASP A 156 1.75 22.59 5.60
C ASP A 156 3.13 22.83 4.94
N ILE A 157 4.06 21.90 5.12
CA ILE A 157 5.34 21.92 4.40
C ILE A 157 5.09 21.71 2.90
N PHE A 158 4.20 20.79 2.52
CA PHE A 158 3.88 20.53 1.12
C PHE A 158 3.32 21.76 0.40
N GLU A 159 2.45 22.53 1.06
CA GLU A 159 1.93 23.79 0.51
C GLU A 159 3.04 24.82 0.20
N LYS A 160 4.17 24.76 0.92
CA LYS A 160 5.34 25.63 0.67
C LYS A 160 6.24 25.16 -0.47
N TYR A 161 6.17 23.88 -0.83
CA TYR A 161 7.01 23.27 -1.86
C TYR A 161 6.15 22.55 -2.91
N PRO A 162 5.40 23.29 -3.75
CA PRO A 162 4.49 22.71 -4.75
C PRO A 162 5.22 22.04 -5.92
N ILE A 163 6.55 21.98 -5.88
CA ILE A 163 7.37 21.19 -6.82
C ILE A 163 7.05 19.69 -6.70
N PHE A 164 6.59 19.23 -5.53
CA PHE A 164 6.13 17.85 -5.35
C PHE A 164 4.67 17.74 -5.76
N SER A 165 4.33 16.70 -6.52
CA SER A 165 2.96 16.45 -6.97
C SER A 165 2.05 15.86 -5.89
N ARG A 166 2.63 15.26 -4.83
CA ARG A 166 1.90 14.64 -3.71
C ARG A 166 2.70 14.75 -2.41
N ILE A 167 2.00 14.87 -1.27
CA ILE A 167 2.60 14.87 0.09
C ILE A 167 3.49 13.63 0.31
N GLY A 168 3.04 12.47 -0.18
CA GLY A 168 3.83 11.22 -0.09
C GLY A 168 5.18 11.30 -0.82
N GLY A 169 5.22 11.98 -1.97
CA GLY A 169 6.44 12.17 -2.75
C GLY A 169 7.45 13.06 -2.03
N LEU A 170 7.00 14.19 -1.49
CA LEU A 170 7.82 15.06 -0.63
C LEU A 170 8.42 14.29 0.54
N ARG A 171 7.58 13.55 1.27
CA ARG A 171 8.00 12.80 2.46
C ARG A 171 9.04 11.73 2.11
N ASN A 172 8.81 10.97 1.04
CA ASN A 172 9.73 9.92 0.61
C ASN A 172 11.07 10.52 0.16
N ALA A 173 11.05 11.56 -0.68
CA ALA A 173 12.27 12.24 -1.14
C ALA A 173 13.10 12.80 0.03
N TYR A 174 12.44 13.34 1.06
CA TYR A 174 13.11 13.81 2.28
C TYR A 174 13.82 12.69 3.04
N TYR A 175 13.14 11.57 3.31
CA TYR A 175 13.75 10.47 4.05
C TYR A 175 14.86 9.76 3.27
N GLN A 176 14.70 9.61 1.95
CA GLN A 176 15.71 8.99 1.11
C GLN A 176 16.96 9.85 0.94
N PHE A 177 16.84 11.19 0.96
CA PHE A 177 18.02 12.06 0.96
C PHE A 177 18.95 11.79 2.16
N LYS A 178 18.37 11.43 3.32
CA LYS A 178 19.15 11.08 4.52
C LYS A 178 19.84 9.72 4.40
N GLU A 179 19.36 8.81 3.54
CA GLU A 179 19.96 7.48 3.34
C GLU A 179 21.22 7.51 2.44
N PHE A 180 21.41 8.58 1.65
CA PHE A 180 22.59 8.75 0.77
C PHE A 180 23.69 9.66 1.33
N ASP A 181 23.48 10.23 2.52
CA ASP A 181 24.47 11.08 3.18
C ASP A 181 25.42 10.23 4.05
N ASP A 182 26.36 9.54 3.40
CA ASP A 182 27.47 8.78 4.02
C ASP A 182 28.37 9.67 4.92
N SER A 183 28.17 10.99 4.90
CA SER A 183 28.96 11.95 5.68
C SER A 183 28.40 12.24 7.08
N LYS A 184 27.19 11.75 7.42
CA LYS A 184 26.70 11.89 8.79
C LYS A 184 27.48 10.97 9.72
N PRO A 185 27.99 11.48 10.86
CA PRO A 185 28.57 10.61 11.87
C PRO A 185 27.50 9.57 12.25
N LYS A 186 27.83 8.29 12.05
CA LYS A 186 27.02 7.15 12.50
C LYS A 186 26.51 7.50 13.88
N ALA A 187 25.18 7.45 14.05
CA ALA A 187 24.49 7.85 15.27
C ALA A 187 25.34 7.46 16.49
N ILE A 188 25.72 8.46 17.30
CA ILE A 188 26.50 8.25 18.53
C ILE A 188 25.88 7.04 19.22
N HIS A 189 26.67 5.97 19.37
CA HIS A 189 26.19 4.74 19.94
C HIS A 189 25.89 5.03 21.41
N ILE A 190 24.64 5.35 21.72
CA ILE A 190 24.22 5.61 23.10
C ILE A 190 24.25 4.25 23.78
N GLU A 191 25.18 4.09 24.72
CA GLU A 191 25.17 2.96 25.64
C GLU A 191 23.99 3.15 26.58
N TRP A 192 22.94 2.38 26.35
CA TRP A 192 21.77 2.34 27.23
C TRP A 192 22.15 1.60 28.51
N THR A 193 22.07 2.27 29.65
CA THR A 193 22.23 1.59 30.93
C THR A 193 21.01 0.71 31.22
N ASP A 194 21.14 -0.20 32.19
CA ASP A 194 20.03 -1.01 32.67
C ASP A 194 18.92 -0.14 33.27
N ALA A 195 19.29 0.95 33.96
CA ALA A 195 18.34 1.91 34.52
C ALA A 195 17.54 2.63 33.42
N ASP A 196 18.22 3.09 32.36
CA ASP A 196 17.54 3.74 31.23
C ASP A 196 16.62 2.77 30.49
N THR A 197 17.08 1.53 30.32
CA THR A 197 16.31 0.46 29.68
C THR A 197 15.06 0.14 30.50
N CYS A 198 15.19 -0.01 31.82
CA CYS A 198 14.07 -0.23 32.73
C CYS A 198 13.06 0.93 32.66
N ARG A 199 13.56 2.17 32.68
CA ARG A 199 12.71 3.35 32.61
C ARG A 199 11.94 3.46 31.28
N ILE A 200 12.56 3.15 30.15
CA ILE A 200 11.84 3.10 28.86
C ILE A 200 10.84 1.95 28.84
N GLN A 201 11.14 0.80 29.45
CA GLN A 201 10.18 -0.29 29.57
C GLN A 201 8.94 0.12 30.37
N GLU A 202 9.10 0.82 31.49
CA GLU A 202 7.97 1.37 32.25
C GLU A 202 7.11 2.33 31.42
N LEU A 203 7.75 3.22 30.66
CA LEU A 203 7.05 4.16 29.77
C LEU A 203 6.32 3.42 28.65
N VAL A 204 6.93 2.39 28.07
CA VAL A 204 6.27 1.52 27.09
C VAL A 204 5.07 0.83 27.73
N GLN A 205 5.22 0.19 28.90
CA GLN A 205 4.10 -0.45 29.59
C GLN A 205 2.96 0.52 29.93
N THR A 206 3.31 1.78 30.25
CA THR A 206 2.34 2.78 30.68
C THR A 206 1.59 3.42 29.51
N TYR A 207 2.28 3.73 28.41
CA TYR A 207 1.77 4.60 27.35
C TYR A 207 1.69 3.94 25.97
N TYR A 208 2.25 2.74 25.77
CA TYR A 208 2.26 2.10 24.45
C TYR A 208 0.90 1.54 24.08
N LYS A 209 0.41 1.97 22.92
CA LYS A 209 -0.71 1.35 22.21
C LYS A 209 -0.15 0.61 20.98
N PRO A 210 -0.55 -0.64 20.70
CA PRO A 210 -0.10 -1.34 19.49
C PRO A 210 -0.26 -0.48 18.24
N GLY A 211 0.82 -0.32 17.47
CA GLY A 211 0.85 0.53 16.27
C GLY A 211 0.95 2.04 16.52
N ASN A 212 0.83 2.52 17.76
CA ASN A 212 0.94 3.94 18.11
C ASN A 212 1.98 4.19 19.21
N LYS A 213 3.18 4.58 18.77
CA LYS A 213 4.35 4.88 19.62
C LYS A 213 4.45 6.35 20.03
N ARG A 214 3.51 7.20 19.59
CA ARG A 214 3.63 8.67 19.71
C ARG A 214 3.67 9.12 21.17
N GLU A 215 2.77 8.61 22.00
CA GLU A 215 2.70 9.01 23.41
C GLU A 215 3.93 8.53 24.19
N VAL A 216 4.38 7.29 23.96
CA VAL A 216 5.60 6.76 24.57
C VAL A 216 6.81 7.61 24.20
N LEU A 217 6.92 8.01 22.93
CA LEU A 217 8.03 8.83 22.44
C LEU A 217 8.05 10.21 23.11
N ILE A 218 6.88 10.84 23.26
CA ILE A 218 6.75 12.15 23.95
C ILE A 218 7.19 12.04 25.41
N GLN A 219 6.72 11.01 26.13
CA GLN A 219 7.08 10.84 27.55
C GLN A 219 8.55 10.43 27.71
N ALA A 220 9.09 9.64 26.79
CA ALA A 220 10.50 9.27 26.79
C ALA A 220 11.42 10.47 26.47
N GLN A 221 11.05 11.34 25.55
CA GLN A 221 11.81 12.58 25.30
C GLN A 221 11.83 13.52 26.51
N LYS A 222 10.77 13.54 27.32
CA LYS A 222 10.77 14.28 28.59
C LYS A 222 11.68 13.65 29.64
N ALA A 223 11.74 12.32 29.68
CA ALA A 223 12.58 11.57 30.62
C ALA A 223 14.07 11.57 30.23
N PHE A 224 14.36 11.71 28.93
CA PHE A 224 15.70 11.68 28.36
C PHE A 224 15.93 12.90 27.44
N PRO A 225 15.98 14.12 27.99
CA PRO A 225 16.08 15.35 27.19
C PRO A 225 17.39 15.44 26.39
N ASP A 226 18.46 14.83 26.88
CA ASP A 226 19.79 14.86 26.26
C ASP A 226 19.98 13.77 25.19
N ILE A 227 19.01 12.87 25.03
CA ILE A 227 19.05 11.76 24.07
C ILE A 227 18.23 12.12 22.84
N SER A 228 18.81 11.88 21.65
CA SER A 228 18.11 12.16 20.40
C SER A 228 16.81 11.35 20.28
N GLN A 229 15.78 11.98 19.70
CA GLN A 229 14.49 11.35 19.44
C GLN A 229 14.62 10.04 18.63
N GLU A 230 15.57 9.98 17.70
CA GLU A 230 15.83 8.83 16.85
C GLU A 230 16.36 7.64 17.64
N SER A 231 17.31 7.86 18.55
CA SER A 231 17.84 6.83 19.44
C SER A 231 16.78 6.30 20.41
N ILE A 232 15.97 7.20 21.00
CA ILE A 232 14.84 6.82 21.86
C ILE A 232 13.84 5.96 21.08
N LEU A 233 13.48 6.38 19.86
CA LEU A 233 12.54 5.63 19.01
C LEU A 233 13.09 4.25 18.64
N GLY A 234 14.40 4.15 18.36
CA GLY A 234 15.09 2.88 18.13
C GLY A 234 14.98 1.93 19.32
N LYS A 235 15.24 2.42 20.53
CA LYS A 235 15.12 1.64 21.78
C LYS A 235 13.68 1.22 22.06
N ILE A 236 12.70 2.11 21.86
CA ILE A 236 11.27 1.77 21.95
C ILE A 236 10.90 0.67 20.94
N LYS A 237 11.39 0.74 19.69
CA LYS A 237 11.18 -0.31 18.69
C LYS A 237 11.73 -1.66 19.18
N GLN A 238 12.95 -1.70 19.70
CA GLN A 238 13.58 -2.92 20.22
C GLN A 238 12.84 -3.51 21.43
N ILE A 239 12.32 -2.68 22.33
CA ILE A 239 11.53 -3.14 23.48
C ILE A 239 10.15 -3.63 23.02
N THR A 240 9.48 -2.89 22.13
CA THR A 240 8.14 -3.25 21.63
C THR A 240 8.15 -4.45 20.69
N SER A 241 9.25 -4.74 19.99
CA SER A 241 9.39 -5.97 19.18
C SER A 241 9.54 -7.22 20.03
N LYS A 242 9.87 -7.08 21.33
CA LYS A 242 9.95 -8.19 22.29
C LYS A 242 8.65 -8.41 23.08
N VAL A 243 7.63 -7.58 22.91
CA VAL A 243 6.30 -7.79 23.52
C VAL A 243 5.50 -8.75 22.63
N PRO A 244 5.21 -9.99 23.07
CA PRO A 244 4.41 -10.91 22.27
C PRO A 244 3.04 -10.29 21.97
N GLY A 245 2.52 -10.49 20.75
CA GLY A 245 1.14 -10.11 20.41
C GLY A 245 0.13 -10.82 21.33
N ILE A 246 -1.09 -10.28 21.41
CA ILE A 246 -2.18 -10.96 22.14
C ILE A 246 -2.59 -12.19 21.33
N THR A 247 -2.45 -13.37 21.92
CA THR A 247 -2.80 -14.65 21.28
C THR A 247 -4.23 -15.07 21.61
N SER A 248 -4.73 -16.08 20.90
CA SER A 248 -6.00 -16.75 21.21
C SER A 248 -6.01 -17.33 22.64
N ASP A 249 -4.89 -17.93 23.05
CA ASP A 249 -4.76 -18.57 24.36
C ASP A 249 -4.78 -17.54 25.49
N ASP A 250 -4.19 -16.36 25.28
CA ASP A 250 -4.27 -15.24 26.22
C ASP A 250 -5.72 -14.79 26.42
N ILE A 251 -6.49 -14.72 25.33
CA ILE A 251 -7.91 -14.34 25.35
C ILE A 251 -8.72 -15.37 26.15
N ASP A 252 -8.54 -16.66 25.88
CA ASP A 252 -9.27 -17.72 26.58
C ASP A 252 -8.91 -17.79 28.07
N ARG A 253 -7.64 -17.56 28.41
CA ARG A 253 -7.18 -17.52 29.79
C ARG A 253 -7.76 -16.33 30.56
N VAL A 254 -7.68 -15.12 30.00
CA VAL A 254 -8.29 -13.93 30.61
C VAL A 254 -9.80 -14.08 30.72
N LYS A 255 -10.47 -14.65 29.71
CA LYS A 255 -11.91 -14.93 29.72
C LYS A 255 -12.31 -15.82 30.89
N LYS A 256 -11.62 -16.95 31.11
CA LYS A 256 -11.88 -17.84 32.25
C LYS A 256 -11.71 -17.12 33.59
N LEU A 257 -10.66 -16.32 33.72
CA LEU A 257 -10.37 -15.56 34.94
C LEU A 257 -11.38 -14.45 35.21
N VAL A 258 -11.86 -13.75 34.17
CA VAL A 258 -12.94 -12.76 34.28
C VAL A 258 -14.26 -13.40 34.70
N TYR A 259 -14.58 -14.60 34.20
CA TYR A 259 -15.77 -15.33 34.65
C TYR A 259 -15.66 -15.83 36.10
N ALA A 260 -14.45 -16.19 36.54
CA ALA A 260 -14.22 -16.69 37.89
C ALA A 260 -14.14 -15.58 38.95
N TYR A 261 -13.52 -14.44 38.64
CA TYR A 261 -13.15 -13.39 39.60
C TYR A 261 -13.76 -12.02 39.30
N GLY A 262 -14.58 -11.89 38.26
CA GLY A 262 -15.09 -10.59 37.81
C GLY A 262 -13.98 -9.74 37.17
N LYS A 263 -14.17 -8.42 37.12
CA LYS A 263 -13.19 -7.48 36.51
C LYS A 263 -12.10 -7.04 37.50
N ASP A 264 -11.61 -7.97 38.32
CA ASP A 264 -10.49 -7.72 39.22
C ASP A 264 -9.17 -7.83 38.45
N TRP A 265 -8.83 -6.75 37.74
CA TRP A 265 -7.66 -6.72 36.87
C TRP A 265 -6.35 -6.90 37.62
N ALA A 266 -6.27 -6.47 38.89
CA ALA A 266 -5.09 -6.63 39.72
C ALA A 266 -4.77 -8.12 39.89
N ARG A 267 -5.78 -8.89 40.26
CA ARG A 267 -5.69 -10.34 40.43
C ARG A 267 -5.50 -11.08 39.11
N ILE A 268 -6.25 -10.70 38.07
CA ILE A 268 -6.14 -11.34 36.75
C ILE A 268 -4.75 -11.12 36.14
N GLY A 269 -4.19 -9.92 36.26
CA GLY A 269 -2.83 -9.62 35.82
C GLY A 269 -1.81 -10.56 36.47
N GLN A 270 -1.90 -10.72 37.79
CA GLN A 270 -1.03 -11.63 38.53
C GLN A 270 -1.15 -13.09 38.04
N GLU A 271 -2.37 -13.57 37.78
CA GLU A 271 -2.65 -14.94 37.30
C GLU A 271 -2.16 -15.21 35.87
N ILE A 272 -2.08 -14.19 35.02
CA ILE A 272 -1.51 -14.30 33.67
C ILE A 272 -0.02 -13.94 33.63
N ASN A 273 0.60 -13.70 34.80
CA ASN A 273 1.97 -13.21 34.94
C ASN A 273 2.25 -11.96 34.09
N ASP A 274 1.30 -11.02 34.09
CA ASP A 274 1.39 -9.76 33.36
C ASP A 274 0.72 -8.62 34.13
N THR A 275 0.68 -7.44 33.53
CA THR A 275 0.10 -6.24 34.14
C THR A 275 -1.43 -6.28 34.13
N PRO A 276 -2.09 -5.70 35.16
CA PRO A 276 -3.55 -5.54 35.20
C PRO A 276 -4.13 -4.86 33.95
N ARG A 277 -3.42 -3.86 33.43
CA ARG A 277 -3.81 -3.15 32.20
C ARG A 277 -3.75 -4.04 30.96
N ARG A 278 -2.81 -4.98 30.87
CA ARG A 278 -2.78 -5.92 29.75
C ARG A 278 -3.95 -6.89 29.81
N ALA A 279 -4.28 -7.40 31.00
CA ALA A 279 -5.48 -8.24 31.20
C ALA A 279 -6.76 -7.50 30.75
N GLU A 280 -6.93 -6.25 31.17
CA GLU A 280 -8.05 -5.40 30.74
C GLU A 280 -8.09 -5.19 29.22
N ARG A 281 -6.92 -4.99 28.59
CA ARG A 281 -6.80 -4.82 27.15
C ARG A 281 -7.16 -6.10 26.38
N ILE A 282 -6.68 -7.26 26.83
CA ILE A 282 -7.02 -8.57 26.24
C ILE A 282 -8.54 -8.77 26.30
N TRP A 283 -9.16 -8.46 27.43
CA TRP A 283 -10.62 -8.53 27.60
C TRP A 283 -11.38 -7.57 26.68
N THR A 284 -10.88 -6.34 26.52
CA THR A 284 -11.48 -5.33 25.63
C THR A 284 -11.43 -5.78 24.18
N GLN A 285 -10.26 -6.28 23.73
CA GLN A 285 -10.08 -6.81 22.39
C GLN A 285 -10.98 -8.03 22.13
N HIS A 286 -11.16 -8.93 23.11
CA HIS A 286 -12.11 -10.03 23.01
C HIS A 286 -13.55 -9.53 22.81
N ARG A 287 -13.99 -8.52 23.57
CA ARG A 287 -15.33 -7.94 23.41
C ARG A 287 -15.50 -7.24 22.05
N GLU A 288 -14.46 -6.62 21.52
CA GLU A 288 -14.46 -6.03 20.18
C GLU A 288 -14.52 -7.11 19.09
N GLN A 289 -13.81 -8.23 19.25
CA GLN A 289 -13.88 -9.38 18.35
C GLN A 289 -15.24 -10.10 18.41
N GLN A 290 -15.93 -10.05 19.55
CA GLN A 290 -17.30 -10.56 19.70
C GLN A 290 -18.39 -9.65 19.10
N LYS A 291 -18.08 -8.40 18.69
CA LYS A 291 -19.06 -7.46 18.10
C LYS A 291 -19.43 -7.74 16.63
N ALA A 292 -19.23 -8.96 16.14
CA ALA A 292 -19.74 -9.35 14.83
C ALA A 292 -20.03 -10.85 14.72
N PRO A 293 -21.20 -11.33 15.16
CA PRO A 293 -21.85 -12.36 14.37
C PRO A 293 -22.12 -11.76 12.98
N GLN A 294 -21.60 -12.35 11.90
CA GLN A 294 -21.91 -11.88 10.52
C GLN A 294 -23.41 -12.00 10.20
N THR A 295 -24.11 -12.91 10.88
CA THR A 295 -25.54 -13.14 10.75
C THR A 295 -26.35 -12.21 11.63
N TRP A 296 -27.38 -11.60 11.04
CA TRP A 296 -28.37 -10.79 11.75
C TRP A 296 -29.45 -11.72 12.32
N SER A 297 -29.76 -11.61 13.61
CA SER A 297 -30.95 -12.27 14.16
C SER A 297 -32.22 -11.48 13.82
N GLU A 298 -33.38 -12.13 13.87
CA GLU A 298 -34.65 -11.46 13.58
C GLU A 298 -34.96 -10.34 14.59
N ASP A 299 -34.56 -10.50 15.86
CA ASP A 299 -34.72 -9.47 16.89
C ASP A 299 -33.86 -8.22 16.62
N GLU A 300 -32.63 -8.42 16.11
CA GLU A 300 -31.74 -7.34 15.68
C GLU A 300 -32.34 -6.61 14.46
N LEU A 301 -32.91 -7.35 13.50
CA LEU A 301 -33.57 -6.77 12.33
C LEU A 301 -34.84 -6.01 12.71
N ASN A 302 -35.66 -6.52 13.63
CA ASN A 302 -36.85 -5.84 14.12
C ASN A 302 -36.50 -4.56 14.88
N THR A 303 -35.41 -4.58 15.65
CA THR A 303 -34.90 -3.38 16.32
C THR A 303 -34.43 -2.34 15.32
N LEU A 304 -33.73 -2.74 14.24
CA LEU A 304 -33.35 -1.85 13.15
C LEU A 304 -34.54 -1.26 12.41
N ARG A 305 -35.55 -2.07 12.07
CA ARG A 305 -36.77 -1.60 11.38
C ARG A 305 -37.49 -0.52 12.19
N ARG A 306 -37.59 -0.70 13.53
CA ARG A 306 -38.10 0.36 14.42
C ARG A 306 -37.22 1.60 14.41
N CYS A 307 -35.89 1.46 14.52
CA CYS A 307 -34.99 2.61 14.47
C CYS A 307 -35.11 3.39 13.14
N ILE A 308 -35.33 2.70 12.02
CA ILE A 308 -35.58 3.31 10.71
C ILE A 308 -36.91 4.09 10.72
N HIS A 309 -37.97 3.45 11.21
CA HIS A 309 -39.30 4.05 11.31
C HIS A 309 -39.30 5.30 12.21
N ASP A 310 -38.59 5.24 13.33
CA ASP A 310 -38.56 6.30 14.35
C ASP A 310 -37.50 7.38 14.06
N GLY A 311 -36.78 7.28 12.93
CA GLY A 311 -35.77 8.27 12.52
C GLY A 311 -34.52 8.30 13.43
N VAL A 312 -34.25 7.22 14.16
CA VAL A 312 -33.15 7.12 15.12
C VAL A 312 -31.81 7.01 14.39
N GLU A 313 -30.82 7.78 14.85
CA GLU A 313 -29.48 7.78 14.27
C GLU A 313 -28.72 6.47 14.48
N MET A 314 -27.83 6.13 13.54
CA MET A 314 -27.07 4.88 13.50
C MET A 314 -26.22 4.59 14.76
N ALA A 315 -25.75 5.63 15.45
CA ALA A 315 -25.00 5.48 16.70
C ALA A 315 -25.88 4.91 17.81
N GLU A 316 -27.12 5.38 17.89
CA GLU A 316 -28.10 4.95 18.88
C GLU A 316 -28.69 3.58 18.52
N ALA A 317 -28.90 3.29 17.23
CA ALA A 317 -29.28 1.96 16.77
C ALA A 317 -28.22 0.88 17.12
N SER A 318 -26.93 1.19 16.95
CA SER A 318 -25.84 0.29 17.37
C SER A 318 -25.80 0.09 18.88
N ARG A 319 -26.10 1.14 19.66
CA ARG A 319 -26.19 1.06 21.13
C ARG A 319 -27.35 0.16 21.57
N LEU A 320 -28.52 0.27 20.94
CA LEU A 320 -29.72 -0.53 21.26
C LEU A 320 -29.53 -2.01 20.90
N ILE A 321 -28.86 -2.29 19.79
CA ILE A 321 -28.60 -3.66 19.33
C ILE A 321 -27.48 -4.31 20.15
N GLY A 322 -26.45 -3.55 20.52
CA GLY A 322 -25.38 -3.98 21.43
C GLY A 322 -24.40 -5.01 20.86
N THR A 323 -24.77 -5.72 19.80
CA THR A 323 -24.02 -6.82 19.16
C THR A 323 -23.44 -6.45 17.79
N LYS A 324 -23.81 -5.30 17.21
CA LYS A 324 -23.38 -4.83 15.89
C LYS A 324 -22.73 -3.45 15.96
N THR A 325 -21.73 -3.21 15.11
CA THR A 325 -21.04 -1.92 15.02
C THR A 325 -21.91 -0.87 14.34
N ARG A 326 -21.60 0.43 14.56
CA ARG A 326 -22.27 1.55 13.90
C ARG A 326 -22.30 1.40 12.38
N ASP A 327 -21.17 1.02 11.80
CA ASP A 327 -21.03 0.93 10.35
C ASP A 327 -21.80 -0.27 9.79
N ALA A 328 -21.85 -1.39 10.53
CA ALA A 328 -22.69 -2.54 10.18
C ALA A 328 -24.20 -2.21 10.26
N CYS A 329 -24.62 -1.48 11.29
CA CYS A 329 -26.00 -0.98 11.40
C CYS A 329 -26.32 -0.04 10.23
N ASN A 330 -25.44 0.90 9.89
CA ASN A 330 -25.64 1.83 8.79
C ASN A 330 -25.81 1.10 7.45
N ALA A 331 -24.91 0.16 7.13
CA ALA A 331 -24.99 -0.64 5.92
C ALA A 331 -26.31 -1.45 5.86
N LYS A 332 -26.75 -2.03 6.97
CA LYS A 332 -27.99 -2.81 7.01
C LYS A 332 -29.25 -1.93 6.96
N MET A 333 -29.24 -0.76 7.58
CA MET A 333 -30.35 0.20 7.49
C MET A 333 -30.55 0.70 6.06
N LEU A 334 -29.46 0.98 5.33
CA LEU A 334 -29.52 1.39 3.93
C LEU A 334 -30.17 0.30 3.06
N LEU A 335 -29.78 -0.97 3.27
CA LEU A 335 -30.38 -2.10 2.56
C LEU A 335 -31.88 -2.27 2.88
N LEU A 336 -32.25 -2.18 4.16
CA LEU A 336 -33.65 -2.30 4.61
C LEU A 336 -34.53 -1.12 4.19
N LYS A 337 -33.96 0.04 3.88
CA LYS A 337 -34.68 1.19 3.29
C LYS A 337 -34.89 1.04 1.79
N SER A 338 -34.07 0.22 1.13
CA SER A 338 -34.14 -0.05 -0.33
C SER A 338 -35.00 -1.26 -0.69
N THR A 339 -35.54 -1.95 0.31
CA THR A 339 -36.54 -3.03 0.18
C THR A 339 -37.86 -2.51 0.68
#